data_AF-A0A7S1YXT5-F1
#
_entry.id   AF-A0A7S1YXT5-F1
#
_cell.length_a   1.000
_cell.length_b   1.000
_cell.length_c   1.000
_cell.angle_alpha   90.00
_cell.angle_beta   90.00
_cell.angle_gamma   90.00
#
_symmetry.space_group_name_H-M   'P 1'
#
loop_
_entity.id
_entity.type
_entity.pdbx_description
1 polymer ?
#
loop_
_entity_poly.entity_id
_entity_poly.type
_entity_poly.pdbx_seq_one_letter_code
_entity_poly.pdbx_strand_id
1 'polypeptide(L)'
;GGGGKGRARRGWDSSESFRANLERWLGEPLPSPATAEKSDFAAECGICYAHRLPASDEGDGEGEGEGAIPDAMCGNPSCARSYHETCLFEWLHALPGARVSFDRVFGTCPYCCEPISVRVRSAMTAAGAGGGGGGAT
;
A
#
# COMPACT_ATOMS: atom_id res chain seq x y z
N GLY A 1 -45.60 16.80 -7.11
CA GLY A 1 -44.48 17.75 -7.19
C GLY A 1 -43.33 17.19 -6.39
N GLY A 2 -42.17 16.96 -7.02
CA GLY A 2 -40.97 16.47 -6.37
C GLY A 2 -39.76 17.05 -7.10
N GLY A 3 -39.43 18.30 -6.76
CA GLY A 3 -38.37 19.06 -7.41
C GLY A 3 -37.00 18.45 -7.13
N GLY A 4 -36.32 18.03 -8.20
CA GLY A 4 -34.90 17.71 -8.17
C GLY A 4 -34.11 18.95 -7.74
N LYS A 5 -33.47 18.88 -6.56
CA LYS A 5 -32.55 19.92 -6.12
C LYS A 5 -31.31 19.89 -7.02
N GLY A 6 -31.22 20.86 -7.91
CA GLY A 6 -30.04 21.11 -8.72
C GLY A 6 -28.81 21.29 -7.83
N ARG A 7 -27.71 20.62 -8.17
CA ARG A 7 -26.42 20.77 -7.50
C ARG A 7 -25.91 22.18 -7.77
N ALA A 8 -25.94 23.06 -6.77
CA ALA A 8 -25.27 24.35 -6.85
C ALA A 8 -23.78 24.10 -7.08
N ARG A 9 -23.19 24.76 -8.08
CA ARG A 9 -21.73 24.79 -8.25
C ARG A 9 -21.15 25.59 -7.08
N ARG A 10 -20.84 24.91 -5.98
CA ARG A 10 -20.17 25.50 -4.81
C ARG A 10 -18.74 25.83 -5.23
N GLY A 11 -18.49 27.10 -5.50
CA GLY A 11 -17.18 27.60 -5.92
C GLY A 11 -16.16 27.46 -4.80
N TRP A 12 -14.92 27.23 -5.17
CA TRP A 12 -13.78 27.25 -4.25
C TRP A 12 -13.56 28.67 -3.72
N ASP A 13 -13.34 28.81 -2.42
CA ASP A 13 -13.04 30.08 -1.78
C ASP A 13 -11.59 30.08 -1.29
N SER A 14 -10.74 30.91 -1.88
CA SER A 14 -9.32 31.00 -1.54
C SER A 14 -9.05 31.59 -0.15
N SER A 15 -10.05 32.21 0.49
CA SER A 15 -9.96 32.73 1.85
C SER A 15 -10.30 31.68 2.92
N GLU A 16 -10.92 30.57 2.51
CA GLU A 16 -11.32 29.47 3.37
C GLU A 16 -10.25 28.37 3.43
N SER A 17 -10.26 27.59 4.52
CA SER A 17 -9.37 26.45 4.62
C SER A 17 -9.68 25.39 3.56
N PHE A 18 -8.66 24.64 3.13
CA PHE A 18 -8.81 23.52 2.21
C PHE A 18 -9.89 22.52 2.69
N ARG A 19 -9.89 22.22 4.01
CA ARG A 19 -10.89 21.35 4.64
C ARG A 19 -12.30 21.93 4.51
N ALA A 20 -12.50 23.20 4.87
CA ALA A 20 -13.80 23.86 4.80
C ALA A 20 -14.35 23.91 3.36
N ASN A 21 -13.48 24.14 2.37
CA ASN A 21 -13.84 24.06 0.97
C ASN A 21 -14.31 22.64 0.57
N LEU A 22 -13.59 21.59 0.98
CA LEU A 22 -13.98 20.21 0.71
C LEU A 22 -15.29 19.81 1.37
N GLU A 23 -15.47 20.12 2.66
CA GLU A 23 -16.71 19.83 3.39
C GLU A 23 -17.90 20.54 2.76
N ARG A 24 -17.73 21.83 2.40
CA ARG A 24 -18.73 22.60 1.66
C ARG A 24 -19.03 21.93 0.31
N TRP A 25 -18.02 21.49 -0.42
CA TRP A 25 -18.21 20.90 -1.75
C TRP A 25 -18.92 19.54 -1.69
N LEU A 26 -18.50 18.67 -0.76
CA LEU A 26 -19.07 17.34 -0.50
C LEU A 26 -20.47 17.43 0.13
N GLY A 27 -20.75 18.49 0.91
CA GLY A 27 -22.02 18.69 1.60
C GLY A 27 -22.13 17.93 2.92
N GLU A 28 -21.05 17.33 3.39
CA GLU A 28 -20.93 16.56 4.63
C GLU A 28 -19.58 16.87 5.28
N PRO A 29 -19.45 16.79 6.62
CA PRO A 29 -18.16 16.96 7.29
C PRO A 29 -17.19 15.83 6.90
N LEU A 30 -15.91 16.16 6.77
CA LEU A 30 -14.89 15.15 6.50
C LEU A 30 -14.70 14.28 7.75
N PRO A 31 -14.49 12.96 7.60
CA PRO A 31 -14.23 12.11 8.75
C PRO A 31 -13.03 12.64 9.54
N SER A 32 -13.17 12.72 10.85
CA SER A 32 -12.07 13.02 11.78
C SER A 32 -11.55 11.70 12.36
N PRO A 33 -10.24 11.54 12.58
CA PRO A 33 -9.70 10.41 13.33
C PRO A 33 -10.34 10.24 14.72
N ALA A 34 -10.88 11.33 15.30
CA ALA A 34 -11.56 11.30 16.60
C ALA A 34 -12.98 10.72 16.56
N THR A 35 -13.61 10.69 15.39
CA THR A 35 -15.03 10.29 15.23
C THR A 35 -15.21 9.02 14.40
N ALA A 36 -14.13 8.49 13.84
CA ALA A 36 -14.19 7.35 12.95
C ALA A 36 -13.46 6.16 13.57
N GLU A 37 -14.08 4.98 13.46
CA GLU A 37 -13.51 3.78 14.06
C GLU A 37 -12.31 3.33 13.24
N LYS A 38 -11.25 2.84 13.90
CA LYS A 38 -10.03 2.42 13.21
C LYS A 38 -10.27 1.31 12.19
N SER A 39 -11.27 0.46 12.44
CA SER A 39 -11.72 -0.59 11.52
C SER A 39 -12.27 -0.06 10.20
N ASP A 40 -12.77 1.18 10.17
CA ASP A 40 -13.41 1.74 8.97
C ASP A 40 -12.39 2.05 7.86
N PHE A 41 -11.11 2.16 8.21
CA PHE A 41 -10.02 2.44 7.26
C PHE A 41 -8.89 1.39 7.29
N ALA A 42 -8.91 0.47 8.24
CA ALA A 42 -7.87 -0.53 8.38
C ALA A 42 -8.03 -1.63 7.33
N ALA A 43 -7.41 -1.46 6.17
CA ALA A 43 -7.20 -2.56 5.25
C ALA A 43 -6.20 -3.55 5.86
N GLU A 44 -6.55 -4.83 5.89
CA GLU A 44 -5.66 -5.90 6.36
C GLU A 44 -4.87 -6.49 5.19
N CYS A 45 -3.59 -6.77 5.42
CA CYS A 45 -2.78 -7.48 4.44
C CYS A 45 -3.33 -8.91 4.23
N GLY A 46 -3.55 -9.30 2.97
CA GLY A 46 -3.99 -10.65 2.61
C GLY A 46 -2.96 -11.77 2.85
N ILE A 47 -1.81 -11.48 3.45
CA ILE A 47 -0.78 -12.49 3.74
C ILE A 47 -0.56 -12.60 5.26
N CYS A 48 -0.25 -11.48 5.92
CA CYS A 48 0.04 -11.48 7.36
C CYS A 48 -1.16 -11.10 8.24
N TYR A 49 -2.29 -10.70 7.65
CA TYR A 49 -3.51 -10.25 8.34
C TYR A 49 -3.32 -9.06 9.29
N ALA A 50 -2.16 -8.39 9.27
CA ALA A 50 -1.91 -7.18 10.02
C ALA A 50 -2.27 -5.95 9.18
N HIS A 51 -2.75 -4.90 9.85
CA HIS A 51 -2.90 -3.57 9.22
C HIS A 51 -1.56 -2.82 9.18
N ARG A 52 -0.74 -2.91 10.24
CA ARG A 52 0.60 -2.30 10.28
C ARG A 52 1.68 -3.31 10.63
N LEU A 53 2.78 -3.28 9.89
CA LEU A 53 4.04 -3.89 10.29
C LEU A 53 4.86 -2.88 11.10
N PRO A 54 5.60 -3.29 12.15
CA PRO A 54 6.48 -2.39 12.87
C PRO A 54 7.47 -1.74 11.90
N ALA A 55 7.77 -0.46 12.09
CA ALA A 55 8.88 0.17 11.39
C ALA A 55 10.15 -0.60 11.73
N SER A 56 10.91 -1.03 10.72
CA SER A 56 12.21 -1.67 10.95
C SER A 56 13.09 -0.73 11.78
N ASP A 57 13.83 -1.27 12.75
CA ASP A 57 14.60 -0.57 13.79
C ASP A 57 15.76 0.36 13.29
N GLU A 58 15.74 0.79 12.03
CA GLU A 58 16.83 1.52 11.36
C GLU A 58 16.33 2.88 10.85
N GLY A 59 15.65 3.64 11.72
CA GLY A 59 15.27 5.03 11.47
C GLY A 59 15.91 5.94 12.50
N ASP A 60 16.93 6.68 12.08
CA ASP A 60 17.61 7.68 12.90
C ASP A 60 16.62 8.82 13.23
N GLY A 61 16.21 8.93 14.49
CA GLY A 61 15.72 10.18 15.08
C GLY A 61 14.25 10.56 14.81
N GLU A 62 13.51 10.71 15.90
CA GLU A 62 12.36 11.61 16.11
C GLU A 62 11.26 11.70 15.04
N GLY A 63 10.57 10.58 14.85
CA GLY A 63 9.16 10.59 14.47
C GLY A 63 8.52 9.31 14.97
N GLU A 64 7.34 9.37 15.58
CA GLU A 64 6.56 8.19 15.96
C GLU A 64 6.31 7.37 14.68
N GLY A 65 7.19 6.41 14.39
CA GLY A 65 7.29 5.75 13.10
C GLY A 65 6.04 4.92 12.83
N GLU A 66 5.12 5.50 12.07
CA GLU A 66 3.90 4.81 11.68
C GLU A 66 4.27 3.63 10.79
N GLY A 67 4.06 2.42 11.30
CA GLY A 67 4.39 1.17 10.62
C GLY A 67 3.78 1.03 9.21
N ALA A 68 4.40 0.21 8.36
CA ALA A 68 3.98 0.04 6.97
C ALA A 68 2.56 -0.54 6.86
N ILE A 69 1.73 0.05 5.99
CA ILE A 69 0.34 -0.37 5.72
C ILE A 69 0.25 -1.19 4.41
N PRO A 70 -0.81 -1.98 4.19
CA PRO A 70 -0.97 -2.73 2.95
C PRO A 70 -1.50 -1.83 1.82
N ASP A 71 -0.59 -1.30 1.02
CA ASP A 71 -0.85 -0.41 -0.11
C ASP A 71 -0.71 -1.09 -1.48
N ALA A 72 -0.02 -2.23 -1.56
CA ALA A 72 0.07 -3.02 -2.77
C ALA A 72 -1.25 -3.76 -3.03
N MET A 73 -2.05 -3.26 -3.97
CA MET A 73 -3.37 -3.82 -4.30
C MET A 73 -3.34 -4.72 -5.54
N CYS A 74 -4.12 -5.80 -5.51
CA CYS A 74 -4.42 -6.59 -6.70
C CYS A 74 -5.19 -5.74 -7.72
N GLY A 75 -4.76 -5.77 -8.99
CA GLY A 75 -5.39 -5.02 -10.08
C GLY A 75 -6.75 -5.55 -10.54
N ASN A 76 -7.14 -6.77 -10.16
CA ASN A 76 -8.47 -7.30 -10.44
C ASN A 76 -9.51 -6.61 -9.52
N PRO A 77 -10.48 -5.85 -10.06
CA PRO A 77 -11.48 -5.15 -9.25
C PRO A 77 -12.39 -6.08 -8.43
N SER A 78 -12.58 -7.33 -8.87
CA SER A 78 -13.35 -8.35 -8.15
C SER A 78 -12.56 -8.97 -6.99
N CYS A 79 -11.24 -8.82 -6.98
CA CYS A 79 -10.38 -9.28 -5.90
C CYS A 79 -10.01 -8.13 -4.94
N ALA A 80 -9.42 -7.06 -5.47
CA ALA A 80 -9.02 -5.84 -4.77
C ALA A 80 -8.25 -6.06 -3.44
N ARG A 81 -7.63 -7.23 -3.23
CA ARG A 81 -6.93 -7.54 -1.99
C ARG A 81 -5.65 -6.72 -1.90
N SER A 82 -5.42 -6.14 -0.72
CA SER A 82 -4.22 -5.37 -0.40
C SER A 82 -3.17 -6.20 0.34
N TYR A 83 -1.91 -5.83 0.18
CA TYR A 83 -0.76 -6.48 0.79
C TYR A 83 0.27 -5.42 1.20
N HIS A 84 1.06 -5.69 2.24
CA HIS A 84 2.31 -4.97 2.43
C HIS A 84 3.25 -5.29 1.27
N GLU A 85 4.02 -4.30 0.80
CA GLU A 85 5.02 -4.54 -0.25
C GLU A 85 6.01 -5.65 0.16
N THR A 86 6.43 -5.68 1.43
CA THR A 86 7.31 -6.72 2.00
C THR A 86 6.71 -8.11 1.89
N CYS A 87 5.48 -8.29 2.38
CA CYS A 87 4.80 -9.59 2.36
C CYS A 87 4.60 -10.09 0.93
N LEU A 88 4.17 -9.20 0.01
CA LEU A 88 3.95 -9.57 -1.37
C LEU A 88 5.26 -9.87 -2.11
N PHE A 89 6.34 -9.11 -1.82
CA PHE A 89 7.67 -9.37 -2.37
C PHE A 89 8.18 -10.76 -1.95
N GLU A 90 8.16 -11.08 -0.66
CA GLU A 90 8.62 -12.37 -0.14
C GLU A 90 7.81 -13.52 -0.73
N TRP A 91 6.49 -13.36 -0.83
CA TRP A 91 5.61 -14.33 -1.46
C TRP A 91 5.96 -14.57 -2.93
N LEU A 92 6.00 -13.51 -3.74
CA LEU A 92 6.26 -13.66 -5.19
C LEU A 92 7.67 -14.20 -5.46
N HIS A 93 8.67 -13.71 -4.73
CA HIS A 93 10.06 -14.14 -4.89
C HIS A 93 10.29 -15.60 -4.51
N ALA A 94 9.46 -16.19 -3.64
CA ALA A 94 9.52 -17.60 -3.30
C ALA A 94 8.94 -18.54 -4.38
N LEU A 95 8.23 -18.00 -5.38
CA LEU A 95 7.62 -18.81 -6.44
C LEU A 95 8.65 -19.15 -7.53
N PRO A 96 8.67 -20.40 -8.04
CA PRO A 96 9.61 -20.82 -9.09
C PRO A 96 9.38 -20.11 -10.45
N GLY A 97 8.23 -19.46 -10.63
CA GLY A 97 7.88 -18.69 -11.83
C GLY A 97 8.06 -17.18 -11.70
N ALA A 98 8.66 -16.68 -10.60
CA ALA A 98 8.86 -15.25 -10.42
C ALA A 98 9.75 -14.69 -11.54
N ARG A 99 9.29 -13.58 -12.13
CA ARG A 99 10.07 -12.82 -13.10
C ARG A 99 10.43 -11.50 -12.47
N VAL A 100 11.70 -11.13 -12.52
CA VAL A 100 12.15 -9.81 -12.07
C VAL A 100 12.47 -8.97 -13.29
N SER A 101 12.00 -7.73 -13.32
CA SER A 101 12.35 -6.74 -14.34
C SER A 101 12.54 -5.39 -13.66
N PHE A 102 13.72 -4.80 -13.84
CA PHE A 102 14.14 -3.56 -13.18
C PHE A 102 13.91 -3.63 -11.66
N ASP A 103 13.03 -2.76 -11.15
CA ASP A 103 12.66 -2.61 -9.75
C ASP A 103 11.37 -3.37 -9.41
N ARG A 104 10.92 -4.35 -10.22
CA ARG A 104 9.67 -5.09 -9.97
C ARG A 104 9.82 -6.60 -10.05
N VAL A 105 9.14 -7.30 -9.14
CA VAL A 105 8.89 -8.75 -9.19
C VAL A 105 7.46 -8.98 -9.69
N PHE A 106 7.30 -9.90 -10.64
CA PHE A 106 6.03 -10.28 -11.25
C PHE A 106 5.69 -11.72 -10.90
N GLY A 107 4.41 -11.97 -10.63
CA GLY A 107 3.86 -13.31 -10.46
C GLY A 107 2.33 -13.27 -10.41
N THR A 108 1.74 -14.13 -9.59
CA THR A 108 0.28 -14.28 -9.51
C THR A 108 -0.26 -13.91 -8.12
N CYS A 109 -1.42 -13.26 -8.10
CA CYS A 109 -2.11 -12.89 -6.87
C CYS A 109 -2.45 -14.15 -6.05
N PRO A 110 -2.16 -14.18 -4.73
CA PRO A 110 -2.47 -15.33 -3.87
C PRO A 110 -3.96 -15.73 -3.83
N TYR A 111 -4.87 -14.83 -4.16
CA TYR A 111 -6.32 -15.06 -4.05
C TYR A 111 -7.01 -15.34 -5.38
N CYS A 112 -6.78 -14.52 -6.40
CA CYS A 112 -7.46 -14.64 -7.69
C CYS A 112 -6.59 -15.21 -8.81
N CYS A 113 -5.31 -15.49 -8.53
CA CYS A 113 -4.33 -15.99 -9.49
C CYS A 113 -4.06 -15.06 -10.70
N GLU A 114 -4.63 -13.86 -10.75
CA GLU A 114 -4.34 -12.89 -11.80
C GLU A 114 -2.93 -12.29 -11.66
N PRO A 115 -2.34 -11.79 -12.76
CA PRO A 115 -1.03 -11.15 -12.73
C PRO A 115 -0.97 -10.00 -11.73
N ILE A 116 0.09 -9.99 -10.92
CA ILE A 116 0.40 -8.90 -9.98
C ILE A 116 1.90 -8.62 -9.99
N SER A 117 2.28 -7.41 -9.62
CA SER A 117 3.69 -7.05 -9.44
C SER A 117 3.88 -6.16 -8.22
N VAL A 118 5.04 -6.28 -7.60
CA VAL A 118 5.46 -5.47 -6.45
C VAL A 118 6.87 -4.94 -6.68
N ARG A 119 7.21 -3.83 -6.02
CA ARG A 119 8.58 -3.32 -6.07
C ARG A 119 9.54 -4.30 -5.43
N VAL A 120 10.72 -4.45 -6.03
CA VAL A 120 11.84 -5.13 -5.43
C VAL A 120 12.23 -4.32 -4.20
N ARG A 121 12.43 -4.99 -3.05
CA ARG A 121 13.10 -4.33 -1.94
C ARG A 121 14.52 -4.02 -2.39
N SER A 122 14.91 -2.74 -2.39
CA SER A 122 16.33 -2.40 -2.35
C SER A 122 16.87 -2.98 -1.06
N ALA A 123 17.42 -4.20 -1.15
CA ALA A 123 18.32 -4.66 -0.14
C ALA A 123 19.44 -3.62 -0.07
N MET A 124 19.63 -3.01 1.10
CA MET A 124 20.91 -2.50 1.51
C MET A 124 21.96 -3.53 1.06
N THR A 125 22.90 -3.11 0.22
CA THR A 125 24.01 -3.96 -0.19
C THR A 125 24.70 -4.53 1.05
N ALA A 126 24.60 -5.84 1.30
CA ALA A 126 25.66 -6.69 1.89
C ALA A 126 25.12 -8.09 2.24
N ALA A 127 25.61 -9.12 1.52
CA ALA A 127 26.32 -10.28 2.09
C ALA A 127 26.29 -11.50 1.14
N GLY A 128 27.45 -11.87 0.60
CA GLY A 128 27.80 -13.29 0.47
C GLY A 128 27.67 -13.97 -0.90
N ALA A 129 28.12 -13.38 -2.00
CA ALA A 129 28.61 -14.18 -3.12
C ALA A 129 30.01 -14.72 -2.77
N GLY A 130 30.06 -15.77 -1.95
CA GLY A 130 31.28 -16.52 -1.65
C GLY A 130 31.79 -17.22 -2.92
N GLY A 131 33.01 -16.90 -3.31
CA GLY A 131 33.66 -17.41 -4.51
C GLY A 131 33.84 -18.93 -4.49
N GLY A 132 33.34 -19.59 -5.54
CA GLY A 132 33.69 -20.97 -5.87
C GLY A 132 35.00 -21.01 -6.65
N GLY A 133 36.13 -21.05 -5.95
CA GLY A 133 37.42 -21.44 -6.53
C GLY A 133 37.49 -22.97 -6.64
N GLY A 134 37.15 -23.51 -7.81
CA GLY A 134 37.40 -24.91 -8.16
C GLY A 134 38.84 -25.09 -8.62
N GLY A 135 39.66 -25.73 -7.79
CA GLY A 135 41.05 -26.03 -8.07
C GLY A 135 41.25 -27.03 -9.21
N ALA A 136 42.30 -26.79 -9.98
CA ALA A 136 42.91 -27.75 -10.88
C ALA A 136 43.79 -28.71 -10.08
N THR A 137 43.60 -30.01 -10.30
CA THR A 137 44.64 -31.04 -10.23
C THR A 137 44.36 -32.06 -11.31
#